data_AF-A0A327Y8L7-F1
#
_entry.id   AF-A0A327Y8L7-F1
#
_cell.length_a   1.000
_cell.length_b   1.000
_cell.length_c   1.000
_cell.angle_alpha   90.00
_cell.angle_beta   90.00
_cell.angle_gamma   90.00
#
_symmetry.space_group_name_H-M   'P 1'
#
loop_
_entity.id
_entity.type
_entity.pdbx_description
1 polymer ?
#
loop_
_entity_poly.entity_id
_entity_poly.type
_entity_poly.pdbx_seq_one_letter_code
_entity_poly.pdbx_strand_id
1 'polypeptide(L)'
;MKITREMIEKSYDYAKKVYHKKIDKTSAANSLYREIGMHQGSAYHYIEAFCSMMQGKKYTRTINTEATRYYLENIYKDYGVDQLRIALKAVEQHTDYYGKLGRGNLRSIEKLVNEYKTQLGKMS
;
A
#
# COMPACT_ATOMS: atom_id res chain seq x y z
N MET A 1 2.13 -14.91 11.28
CA MET A 1 0.82 -14.26 11.52
C MET A 1 0.11 -14.09 10.19
N LYS A 2 -1.17 -14.44 10.10
CA LYS A 2 -2.01 -14.11 8.95
C LYS A 2 -2.50 -12.67 9.11
N ILE A 3 -2.34 -11.85 8.07
CA ILE A 3 -2.90 -10.49 8.07
C ILE A 3 -4.41 -10.58 7.89
N THR A 4 -5.17 -9.94 8.77
CA THR A 4 -6.64 -9.89 8.71
C THR A 4 -7.11 -8.64 7.95
N ARG A 5 -8.39 -8.63 7.57
CA ARG A 5 -9.02 -7.45 6.98
C ARG A 5 -8.89 -6.22 7.88
N GLU A 6 -9.23 -6.37 9.16
CA GLU A 6 -9.12 -5.30 10.16
C GLU A 6 -7.70 -4.71 10.24
N MET A 7 -6.66 -5.56 10.16
CA MET A 7 -5.27 -5.10 10.11
C MET A 7 -4.96 -4.27 8.88
N ILE A 8 -5.52 -4.61 7.72
CA ILE A 8 -5.36 -3.84 6.49
C ILE A 8 -5.98 -2.45 6.65
N GLU A 9 -7.23 -2.40 7.11
CA GLU A 9 -8.01 -1.16 7.23
C GLU A 9 -7.39 -0.22 8.27
N LYS A 10 -7.07 -0.74 9.46
CA LYS A 10 -6.39 0.05 10.50
C LYS A 10 -4.99 0.49 10.07
N SER A 11 -4.23 -0.35 9.36
CA SER A 11 -2.92 0.05 8.84
C SER A 11 -3.03 1.22 7.87
N TYR A 12 -4.05 1.23 7.01
CA TYR A 12 -4.32 2.35 6.11
C TYR A 12 -4.56 3.65 6.88
N ASP A 13 -5.42 3.62 7.90
CA ASP A 13 -5.70 4.79 8.73
C ASP A 13 -4.46 5.32 9.47
N TYR A 14 -3.69 4.41 10.07
CA TYR A 14 -2.44 4.76 10.72
C TYR A 14 -1.40 5.29 9.73
N ALA A 15 -1.31 4.72 8.54
CA ALA A 15 -0.41 5.18 7.50
C ALA A 15 -0.77 6.58 6.99
N LYS A 16 -2.06 6.91 6.86
CA LYS A 16 -2.52 8.28 6.58
C LYS A 16 -2.02 9.25 7.64
N LYS A 17 -2.16 8.90 8.93
CA LYS A 17 -1.67 9.75 10.04
C LYS A 17 -0.15 9.96 9.95
N VAL A 18 0.61 8.92 9.62
CA VAL A 18 2.06 9.01 9.44
C VAL A 18 2.44 9.89 8.25
N TYR A 19 1.80 9.70 7.10
CA TYR A 19 2.05 10.49 5.89
C TYR A 19 1.78 11.98 6.12
N HIS A 20 0.70 12.31 6.82
CA HIS A 20 0.33 13.68 7.21
C HIS A 20 1.08 14.19 8.45
N LYS A 21 2.14 13.51 8.88
CA LYS A 21 3.01 13.89 10.02
C LYS A 21 2.25 14.09 11.34
N LYS A 22 1.09 13.46 11.50
CA LYS A 22 0.28 13.53 12.73
C LYS A 22 0.83 12.64 13.84
N ILE A 23 1.52 11.57 13.46
CA ILE A 23 2.21 10.62 14.35
C ILE A 23 3.47 10.11 13.63
N ASP A 24 4.47 9.64 14.38
CA ASP A 24 5.61 8.96 13.78
C ASP A 24 5.33 7.48 13.48
N LYS A 25 6.16 6.89 12.62
CA LYS A 25 6.00 5.50 12.14
C LYS A 25 6.11 4.47 13.27
N THR A 26 6.96 4.72 14.26
CA THR A 26 7.15 3.83 15.41
C THR A 26 5.92 3.82 16.31
N SER A 27 5.41 5.00 16.65
CA SER A 27 4.17 5.15 17.43
C SER A 27 2.97 4.53 16.72
N ALA A 28 2.87 4.66 15.40
CA ALA A 28 1.85 4.02 14.59
C ALA A 28 1.92 2.49 14.66
N ALA A 29 3.10 1.90 14.45
CA ALA A 29 3.31 0.45 14.53
C ALA A 29 3.01 -0.11 15.93
N ASN A 30 3.39 0.63 16.98
CA ASN A 30 3.08 0.27 18.37
C ASN A 30 1.58 0.31 18.65
N SER A 31 0.87 1.28 18.08
CA SER A 31 -0.58 1.40 18.27
C SER A 31 -1.33 0.28 17.56
N LEU A 32 -0.92 -0.08 16.33
CA LEU A 32 -1.45 -1.24 15.61
C LEU A 32 -1.21 -2.57 16.35
N TYR A 33 -0.05 -2.72 16.99
CA TYR A 33 0.21 -3.89 17.82
C TYR A 33 -0.71 -3.93 19.06
N ARG A 34 -0.85 -2.81 19.78
CA ARG A 34 -1.66 -2.74 21.01
C ARG A 34 -3.17 -2.88 20.75
N GLU A 35 -3.67 -2.26 19.69
CA GLU A 35 -5.12 -2.20 19.43
C GLU A 35 -5.65 -3.50 18.80
N ILE A 36 -4.91 -4.09 17.87
CA ILE A 36 -5.40 -5.20 17.04
C ILE A 36 -4.41 -6.35 16.90
N GLY A 37 -3.32 -6.34 17.68
CA GLY A 37 -2.35 -7.43 17.71
C GLY A 37 -1.49 -7.56 16.45
N MET A 38 -1.44 -6.57 15.56
CA MET A 38 -0.63 -6.67 14.34
C MET A 38 0.86 -6.65 14.68
N HIS A 39 1.61 -7.64 14.20
CA HIS A 39 3.06 -7.67 14.41
C HIS A 39 3.73 -6.39 13.86
N GLN A 40 4.56 -5.74 14.68
CA GLN A 40 5.14 -4.42 14.37
C GLN A 40 5.89 -4.41 13.04
N GLY A 41 6.68 -5.43 12.73
CA GLY A 41 7.39 -5.52 11.44
C GLY A 41 6.44 -5.51 10.23
N SER A 42 5.29 -6.17 10.34
CA SER A 42 4.25 -6.12 9.32
C SER A 42 3.61 -4.74 9.25
N ALA A 43 3.30 -4.14 10.41
CA ALA A 43 2.77 -2.77 10.48
C ALA A 43 3.71 -1.75 9.80
N TYR A 44 5.02 -1.84 10.05
CA TYR A 44 6.03 -1.01 9.39
C TYR A 44 5.98 -1.12 7.88
N HIS A 45 5.90 -2.33 7.33
CA HIS A 45 5.84 -2.55 5.88
C HIS A 45 4.55 -1.99 5.28
N TYR A 46 3.42 -2.14 5.98
CA TYR A 46 2.13 -1.63 5.52
C TYR A 46 2.07 -0.09 5.54
N ILE A 47 2.64 0.53 6.57
CA ILE A 47 2.73 1.99 6.65
C ILE A 47 3.67 2.54 5.56
N GLU A 48 4.83 1.91 5.40
CA GLU A 48 5.83 2.30 4.39
C GLU A 48 5.29 2.16 2.97
N ALA A 49 4.59 1.05 2.66
CA ALA A 49 3.97 0.86 1.35
C ALA A 49 3.00 1.99 1.01
N PHE A 50 2.12 2.39 1.94
CA PHE A 50 1.24 3.54 1.73
C PHE A 50 2.02 4.83 1.51
N CYS A 51 3.01 5.14 2.34
CA CYS A 51 3.81 6.37 2.19
C CYS A 51 4.52 6.41 0.84
N SER A 52 5.07 5.29 0.40
CA SER A 52 5.69 5.12 -0.90
C SER A 52 4.70 5.28 -2.05
N MET A 53 3.49 4.72 -1.94
CA MET A 53 2.39 4.94 -2.90
C MET A 53 2.04 6.42 -3.01
N MET A 54 1.86 7.10 -1.88
CA MET A 54 1.51 8.53 -1.88
C MET A 54 2.61 9.42 -2.46
N GLN A 55 3.88 8.97 -2.44
CA GLN A 55 5.03 9.68 -3.00
C GLN A 55 5.40 9.23 -4.42
N GLY A 56 4.74 8.22 -4.98
CA GLY A 56 5.09 7.67 -6.30
C GLY A 56 6.46 6.98 -6.34
N LYS A 57 6.91 6.43 -5.21
CA LYS A 57 8.22 5.80 -5.05
C LYS A 57 8.09 4.30 -4.84
N LYS A 58 9.00 3.54 -5.45
CA LYS A 58 9.21 2.11 -5.15
C LYS A 58 9.29 1.83 -3.64
N TYR A 59 8.71 0.72 -3.23
CA TYR A 59 8.96 0.06 -1.94
C TYR A 59 9.52 -1.36 -2.19
N THR A 60 10.22 -1.94 -1.22
CA THR A 60 10.94 -3.23 -1.40
C THR A 60 10.31 -4.39 -0.64
N ARG A 61 9.46 -4.10 0.36
CA ARG A 61 8.77 -5.09 1.17
C ARG A 61 7.33 -5.23 0.69
N THR A 62 6.94 -6.45 0.35
CA THR A 62 5.62 -6.73 -0.23
C THR A 62 4.53 -6.75 0.84
N ILE A 63 3.42 -6.08 0.55
CA ILE A 63 2.14 -6.28 1.24
C ILE A 63 1.26 -7.20 0.40
N ASN A 64 0.27 -7.85 1.01
CA ASN A 64 -0.54 -8.82 0.27
C ASN A 64 -1.44 -8.12 -0.77
N THR A 65 -1.91 -8.87 -1.77
CA THR A 65 -2.73 -8.33 -2.86
C THR A 65 -4.01 -7.65 -2.38
N GLU A 66 -4.63 -8.19 -1.32
CA GLU A 66 -5.84 -7.60 -0.73
C GLU A 66 -5.58 -6.20 -0.16
N ALA A 67 -4.46 -6.03 0.55
CA ALA A 67 -4.03 -4.76 1.09
C ALA A 67 -3.69 -3.76 -0.02
N THR A 68 -2.98 -4.19 -1.06
CA THR A 68 -2.69 -3.33 -2.21
C THR A 68 -3.97 -2.84 -2.88
N ARG A 69 -4.96 -3.72 -3.08
CA ARG A 69 -6.28 -3.34 -3.62
C ARG A 69 -6.96 -2.33 -2.71
N TYR A 70 -7.07 -2.63 -1.42
CA TYR A 70 -7.68 -1.72 -0.45
C TYR A 70 -7.04 -0.34 -0.45
N TYR A 71 -5.70 -0.28 -0.52
CA TYR A 71 -4.97 0.98 -0.50
C TYR A 71 -5.24 1.79 -1.76
N LEU A 72 -5.20 1.18 -2.95
CA LEU A 72 -5.49 1.88 -4.20
C LEU A 72 -6.94 2.40 -4.25
N GLU A 73 -7.93 1.60 -3.85
CA GLU A 73 -9.34 2.02 -3.80
C GLU A 73 -9.55 3.20 -2.86
N ASN A 74 -8.99 3.15 -1.66
CA ASN A 74 -9.19 4.21 -0.68
C ASN A 74 -8.33 5.43 -0.98
N ILE A 75 -7.13 5.29 -1.58
CA ILE A 75 -6.39 6.44 -2.09
C ILE A 75 -7.21 7.20 -3.13
N TYR A 76 -7.86 6.50 -4.06
CA TYR A 76 -8.76 7.13 -5.02
C TYR A 76 -9.93 7.86 -4.33
N LYS A 77 -10.58 7.22 -3.36
CA LYS A 77 -11.71 7.82 -2.62
C LYS A 77 -11.29 9.05 -1.81
N ASP A 78 -10.15 8.98 -1.12
CA ASP A 78 -9.71 10.00 -0.17
C ASP A 78 -8.95 11.16 -0.85
N TYR A 79 -8.25 10.90 -1.95
CA TYR A 79 -7.31 11.85 -2.59
C TYR A 79 -7.54 12.05 -4.09
N GLY A 80 -8.49 11.35 -4.69
CA GLY A 80 -8.86 11.51 -6.10
C GLY A 80 -7.93 10.82 -7.11
N VAL A 81 -8.25 11.06 -8.39
CA VAL A 81 -7.68 10.33 -9.53
C VAL A 81 -6.18 10.60 -9.73
N ASP A 82 -5.71 11.82 -9.48
CA ASP A 82 -4.30 12.18 -9.66
C ASP A 82 -3.41 11.46 -8.65
N GLN A 83 -3.86 11.37 -7.40
CA GLN A 83 -3.14 10.63 -6.38
C GLN A 83 -3.16 9.11 -6.64
N LEU A 84 -4.26 8.59 -7.19
CA LEU A 84 -4.32 7.20 -7.63
C LEU A 84 -3.26 6.92 -8.72
N ARG A 85 -3.08 7.82 -9.70
CA ARG A 85 -2.03 7.67 -10.74
C ARG A 85 -0.64 7.60 -10.14
N ILE A 86 -0.36 8.45 -9.14
CA ILE A 86 0.92 8.45 -8.41
C ILE A 86 1.10 7.11 -7.66
N ALA A 87 0.05 6.63 -6.98
CA ALA A 87 0.08 5.37 -6.26
C ALA A 87 0.32 4.18 -7.20
N LEU A 88 -0.35 4.11 -8.35
CA LEU A 88 -0.16 3.05 -9.34
C LEU A 88 1.28 3.01 -9.85
N LYS A 89 1.89 4.17 -10.11
CA LYS A 89 3.31 4.25 -10.49
C LYS A 89 4.23 3.63 -9.43
N ALA A 90 3.97 3.85 -8.15
CA ALA A 90 4.75 3.24 -7.07
C ALA A 90 4.60 1.71 -7.05
N VAL A 91 3.39 1.20 -7.25
CA VAL A 91 3.11 -0.25 -7.27
C VAL A 91 3.78 -0.92 -8.48
N GLU A 92 3.77 -0.27 -9.64
CA GLU A 92 4.49 -0.75 -10.84
C GLU A 92 5.99 -0.85 -10.61
N GLN A 93 6.60 0.21 -10.05
CA GLN A 93 8.01 0.17 -9.72
C GLN A 93 8.33 -0.94 -8.70
N HIS A 94 7.41 -1.25 -7.80
CA HIS A 94 7.55 -2.36 -6.86
C HIS A 94 7.50 -3.71 -7.56
N THR A 95 6.52 -3.96 -8.43
CA THR A 95 6.40 -5.22 -9.18
C THR A 95 7.59 -5.44 -10.11
N ASP A 96 8.03 -4.40 -10.83
CA ASP A 96 9.19 -4.45 -11.71
C ASP A 96 10.47 -4.77 -10.94
N TYR A 97 10.67 -4.13 -9.78
CA TYR A 97 11.81 -4.40 -8.91
C TYR A 97 11.81 -5.85 -8.42
N TYR A 98 10.65 -6.36 -7.99
CA TYR A 98 10.55 -7.70 -7.46
C TYR A 98 10.81 -8.77 -8.53
N GLY A 99 10.29 -8.58 -9.76
CA GLY A 99 10.56 -9.47 -10.90
C GLY A 99 12.04 -9.55 -11.25
N LYS A 100 12.79 -8.44 -11.12
CA LYS A 100 14.25 -8.40 -11.33
C LYS A 100 15.06 -9.16 -10.28
N LEU A 101 14.50 -9.49 -9.11
CA LEU A 101 15.20 -10.26 -8.08
C LEU A 101 15.29 -11.77 -8.39
N GLY A 102 14.60 -12.25 -9.43
CA GLY A 102 14.57 -13.68 -9.77
C GLY A 102 13.83 -14.55 -8.75
N ARG A 103 13.08 -13.94 -7.81
CA ARG A 103 12.34 -14.63 -6.74
C ARG A 103 10.87 -14.89 -7.10
N GLY A 104 10.55 -14.89 -8.39
CA GLY A 104 9.19 -14.92 -8.92
C GLY A 104 8.62 -13.53 -9.16
N ASN A 105 7.38 -13.50 -9.67
CA ASN A 105 6.68 -12.27 -10.06
C ASN A 105 5.44 -12.06 -9.18
N LEU A 106 5.09 -10.80 -8.96
CA LEU A 106 3.90 -10.42 -8.20
C LEU A 106 2.68 -10.36 -9.13
N ARG A 107 2.41 -11.44 -9.86
CA ARG A 107 1.42 -11.49 -10.96
C ARG A 107 0.03 -10.98 -10.57
N SER A 108 -0.42 -11.29 -9.34
CA SER A 108 -1.72 -10.82 -8.85
C SER A 108 -1.76 -9.30 -8.66
N ILE A 109 -0.65 -8.69 -8.24
CA ILE A 109 -0.52 -7.24 -8.08
C ILE A 109 -0.31 -6.57 -9.46
N GLU A 110 0.45 -7.19 -10.35
CA GLU A 110 0.59 -6.73 -11.75
C GLU A 110 -0.78 -6.68 -12.45
N LYS A 111 -1.59 -7.73 -12.29
CA LYS A 111 -2.96 -7.76 -12.82
C LYS A 111 -3.83 -6.64 -12.23
N LEU A 112 -3.75 -6.43 -10.92
CA LEU A 112 -4.47 -5.36 -10.23
C LEU A 112 -4.13 -3.98 -10.80
N VAL A 113 -2.85 -3.68 -10.99
CA VAL A 113 -2.39 -2.43 -11.60
C VAL A 113 -2.97 -2.23 -12.99
N ASN A 114 -2.93 -3.27 -13.83
CA ASN A 114 -3.46 -3.22 -15.19
C ASN A 114 -4.98 -2.99 -15.21
N GLU A 115 -5.73 -3.57 -14.26
CA GLU A 115 -7.16 -3.33 -14.07
C GLU A 115 -7.44 -1.84 -13.83
N TYR A 116 -6.74 -1.21 -12.87
CA TYR A 116 -6.91 0.23 -12.58
C TYR A 116 -6.48 1.12 -13.75
N LYS A 117 -5.36 0.84 -14.41
CA LYS A 117 -4.91 1.62 -15.57
C LYS A 117 -5.94 1.60 -16.71
N THR A 118 -6.53 0.43 -16.96
CA THR A 118 -7.60 0.28 -17.96
C THR A 118 -8.84 1.08 -17.57
N GLN A 119 -9.21 1.09 -16.29
CA GLN A 119 -10.32 1.91 -15.80
C GLN A 119 -10.04 3.41 -15.92
N LEU A 120 -8.83 3.85 -15.57
CA LEU A 120 -8.43 5.25 -15.67
C LEU A 120 -8.47 5.77 -17.11
N GLY A 121 -8.04 4.97 -18.09
CA GLY A 121 -8.10 5.34 -19.51
C GLY A 121 -9.53 5.42 -20.08
N LYS A 122 -10.53 4.87 -19.39
CA LYS A 122 -11.95 5.02 -19.76
C LYS A 122 -12.61 6.25 -19.12
N MET A 123 -11.95 6.87 -18.14
CA MET A 123 -12.45 8.03 -17.40
C MET A 123 -11.91 9.37 -17.95
N SER A 124 -10.98 9.30 -18.90
CA SER A 124 -10.36 10.41 -19.63
C SER A 124 -10.95 10.52 -21.03
#